data_AF-A0A151P8P9-F1
#
_entry.id   AF-A0A151P8P9-F1
#
_cell.length_a   1.000
_cell.length_b   1.000
_cell.length_c   1.000
_cell.angle_alpha   90.00
_cell.angle_beta   90.00
_cell.angle_gamma   90.00
#
_symmetry.space_group_name_H-M   'P 1'
#
loop_
_entity.id
_entity.type
_entity.pdbx_description
1 polymer ?
#
loop_
_entity_poly.entity_id
_entity_poly.type
_entity_poly.pdbx_seq_one_letter_code
_entity_poly.pdbx_strand_id
1 'polypeptide(L)'
;MNEIKTQFTTREGVYKLLSHSEYSRPNRVPFNSQGSNPVRVSFVNVNDQSGNGDRLCFNVGRELYFYIYKGVRKAADLSKPIDKRIYKGTQPTCHDFNHLTATAESVSLLVGFSAGQVQLIDPIKKETSKLFNEERLIDKSRVTCVKWVPDCIVTACQEGFICTWARPGKGGLLSSQNQANSPSGTVV
;
A
#
# COMPACT_ATOMS: atom_id res chain seq x y z
N MET A 1 -6.98 23.68 -24.84
CA MET A 1 -7.01 22.56 -23.87
C MET A 1 -6.11 21.49 -24.45
N ASN A 2 -5.04 21.07 -23.77
CA ASN A 2 -4.18 20.01 -24.30
C ASN A 2 -4.93 18.67 -24.19
N GLU A 3 -5.21 18.03 -25.32
CA GLU A 3 -5.86 16.72 -25.36
C GLU A 3 -4.94 15.65 -24.75
N ILE A 4 -5.49 14.82 -23.88
CA ILE A 4 -4.78 13.70 -23.27
C ILE A 4 -4.70 12.57 -24.29
N LYS A 5 -3.48 12.12 -24.61
CA LYS A 5 -3.26 10.99 -25.52
C LYS A 5 -3.72 9.68 -24.88
N THR A 6 -4.39 8.83 -25.66
CA THR A 6 -4.92 7.52 -25.23
C THR A 6 -4.12 6.34 -25.78
N GLN A 7 -3.03 6.59 -26.50
CA GLN A 7 -2.13 5.55 -26.98
C GLN A 7 -0.73 6.11 -27.25
N PHE A 8 0.27 5.23 -27.24
CA PHE A 8 1.63 5.54 -27.65
C PHE A 8 2.30 4.31 -28.30
N THR A 9 3.34 4.55 -29.10
CA THR A 9 4.04 3.50 -29.86
C THR A 9 5.47 3.38 -29.36
N THR A 10 5.95 2.14 -29.26
CA THR A 10 7.33 1.79 -28.91
C THR A 10 7.87 0.77 -29.93
N ARG A 11 9.11 0.30 -29.73
CA ARG A 11 9.68 -0.81 -30.51
C ARG A 11 8.88 -2.11 -30.37
N GLU A 12 8.27 -2.35 -29.22
CA GLU A 12 7.50 -3.57 -28.93
C GLU A 12 6.10 -3.53 -29.58
N GLY A 13 5.63 -2.35 -29.99
CA GLY A 13 4.32 -2.14 -30.59
C GLY A 13 3.56 -0.98 -29.97
N VAL A 14 2.23 -1.00 -30.13
CA VAL A 14 1.32 0.06 -29.70
C VAL A 14 0.70 -0.26 -28.35
N TYR A 15 0.88 0.63 -27.38
CA TYR A 15 0.17 0.61 -26.11
C TYR A 15 -1.09 1.47 -26.23
N LYS A 16 -2.25 0.88 -25.89
CA LYS A 16 -3.55 1.55 -25.92
C LYS A 16 -4.13 1.62 -24.51
N LEU A 17 -4.67 2.78 -24.15
CA LEU A 17 -5.47 2.95 -22.96
C LEU A 17 -6.81 2.22 -23.13
N LEU A 18 -7.11 1.31 -22.21
CA LEU A 18 -8.34 0.52 -22.23
C LEU A 18 -9.35 1.11 -21.22
N SER A 19 -10.24 1.98 -21.69
CA SER A 19 -11.23 2.65 -20.82
C SER A 19 -12.18 1.67 -20.10
N HIS A 20 -12.44 0.50 -20.68
CA HIS A 20 -13.27 -0.55 -20.05
C HIS A 20 -12.56 -1.31 -18.91
N SER A 21 -11.25 -1.11 -18.75
CA SER A 21 -10.41 -1.72 -17.70
C SER A 21 -10.02 -0.73 -16.59
N GLU A 22 -10.57 0.48 -16.61
CA GLU A 22 -10.27 1.52 -15.62
C GLU A 22 -10.89 1.22 -14.24
N TYR A 23 -10.11 1.51 -13.19
CA TYR A 23 -10.56 1.46 -11.79
C TYR A 23 -10.52 2.85 -11.19
N SER A 24 -11.57 3.20 -10.44
CA SER A 24 -11.73 4.50 -9.81
C SER A 24 -12.64 4.37 -8.59
N ARG A 25 -12.93 5.50 -7.93
CA ARG A 25 -14.09 5.57 -7.03
C ARG A 25 -15.38 5.17 -7.78
N PRO A 26 -16.35 4.52 -7.13
CA PRO A 26 -17.58 4.06 -7.80
C PRO A 26 -18.39 5.21 -8.42
N ASN A 27 -18.36 6.40 -7.82
CA ASN A 27 -19.06 7.59 -8.32
C ASN A 27 -18.38 8.24 -9.53
N ARG A 28 -17.17 7.81 -9.92
CA ARG A 28 -16.36 8.35 -11.04
C ARG A 28 -16.16 9.87 -11.02
N VAL A 29 -16.39 10.52 -9.87
CA VAL A 29 -16.15 11.95 -9.73
C VAL A 29 -14.64 12.15 -9.66
N PRO A 30 -14.07 13.07 -10.47
CA PRO A 30 -12.66 13.44 -10.33
C PRO A 30 -12.34 13.83 -8.90
N PHE A 31 -11.19 13.37 -8.39
CA PHE A 31 -10.76 13.73 -7.05
C PHE A 31 -9.96 15.04 -7.12
N ASN A 32 -10.38 16.06 -6.36
CA ASN A 32 -9.57 17.26 -6.21
C ASN A 32 -8.34 16.93 -5.36
N SER A 33 -7.18 16.92 -6.02
CA SER A 33 -5.93 16.49 -5.42
C SER A 33 -5.20 17.57 -4.60
N GLN A 34 -5.67 18.83 -4.62
CA GLN A 34 -5.01 19.93 -3.92
C GLN A 34 -4.87 19.63 -2.42
N GLY A 35 -3.61 19.58 -1.94
CA GLY A 35 -3.28 19.31 -0.54
C GLY A 35 -3.55 17.87 -0.07
N SER A 36 -3.88 16.95 -0.97
CA SER A 36 -4.14 15.55 -0.64
C SER A 36 -2.90 14.66 -0.71
N ASN A 37 -2.95 13.50 -0.05
CA ASN A 37 -1.92 12.47 -0.23
C ASN A 37 -1.96 11.85 -1.63
N PRO A 38 -0.82 11.36 -2.15
CA PRO A 38 -0.78 10.71 -3.45
C PRO A 38 -1.70 9.47 -3.48
N VAL A 39 -2.37 9.28 -4.61
CA VAL A 39 -3.01 8.00 -4.95
C VAL A 39 -1.91 6.98 -5.19
N ARG A 40 -1.98 5.85 -4.49
CA ARG A 40 -1.07 4.71 -4.63
C ARG A 40 -1.85 3.47 -5.03
N VAL A 41 -1.13 2.51 -5.59
CA VAL A 41 -1.66 1.24 -6.06
C VAL A 41 -0.75 0.11 -5.58
N SER A 42 -1.35 -0.98 -5.11
CA SER A 42 -0.65 -2.25 -4.82
C SER A 42 -1.42 -3.41 -5.42
N PHE A 43 -0.68 -4.39 -5.92
CA PHE A 43 -1.22 -5.63 -6.48
C PHE A 43 -0.78 -6.82 -5.64
N VAL A 44 -1.62 -7.85 -5.59
CA VAL A 44 -1.25 -9.17 -5.05
C VAL A 44 -1.96 -10.25 -5.83
N ASN A 45 -1.28 -11.36 -6.08
CA ASN A 45 -1.89 -12.57 -6.61
C ASN A 45 -2.16 -13.53 -5.45
N VAL A 46 -3.38 -14.07 -5.36
CA VAL A 46 -3.80 -14.96 -4.27
C VAL A 46 -3.85 -16.45 -4.66
N ASN A 47 -3.26 -16.82 -5.80
CA ASN A 47 -3.23 -18.19 -6.34
C ASN A 47 -4.63 -18.85 -6.42
N ASP A 48 -5.66 -18.04 -6.70
CA ASP A 48 -7.02 -18.52 -6.88
C ASP A 48 -7.13 -19.30 -8.20
N GLN A 49 -7.57 -20.56 -8.10
CA GLN A 49 -7.74 -21.49 -9.22
C GLN A 49 -8.80 -21.03 -10.23
N SER A 50 -9.63 -20.04 -9.89
CA SER A 50 -10.66 -19.48 -10.78
C SER A 50 -10.12 -18.61 -11.94
N GLY A 51 -8.80 -18.35 -11.97
CA GLY A 51 -8.19 -17.44 -12.97
C GLY A 51 -8.45 -15.95 -12.72
N ASN A 52 -9.06 -15.61 -11.58
CA ASN A 52 -9.24 -14.24 -11.11
C ASN A 52 -8.42 -13.97 -9.84
N GLY A 53 -7.20 -14.52 -9.75
CA GLY A 53 -6.36 -14.43 -8.55
C GLY A 53 -5.73 -13.06 -8.28
N ASP A 54 -5.74 -12.14 -9.25
CA ASP A 54 -5.16 -10.81 -9.02
C ASP A 54 -6.11 -9.92 -8.22
N ARG A 55 -5.53 -9.18 -7.27
CA ARG A 55 -6.23 -8.21 -6.44
C ARG A 55 -5.55 -6.86 -6.60
N LEU A 56 -6.36 -5.80 -6.59
CA LEU A 56 -5.95 -4.41 -6.67
C LEU A 56 -6.37 -3.70 -5.38
N CYS A 57 -5.42 -3.00 -4.76
CA CYS A 57 -5.70 -2.01 -3.74
C CYS A 57 -5.26 -0.61 -4.21
N PHE A 58 -6.09 0.40 -3.94
CA PHE A 58 -5.72 1.80 -4.15
C PHE A 58 -6.37 2.72 -3.12
N ASN A 59 -5.72 3.84 -2.81
CA ASN A 59 -6.25 4.88 -1.94
C ASN A 59 -6.64 6.15 -2.71
N VAL A 60 -7.69 6.84 -2.27
CA VAL A 60 -8.07 8.18 -2.74
C VAL A 60 -8.51 9.02 -1.54
N GLY A 61 -7.69 10.01 -1.15
CA GLY A 61 -7.93 10.83 0.03
C GLY A 61 -8.05 9.98 1.30
N ARG A 62 -9.27 9.89 1.85
CA ARG A 62 -9.61 9.11 3.06
C ARG A 62 -10.13 7.70 2.78
N GLU A 63 -10.30 7.35 1.51
CA GLU A 63 -10.89 6.08 1.10
C GLU A 63 -9.79 5.10 0.66
N LEU A 64 -9.94 3.84 1.03
CA LEU A 64 -9.13 2.73 0.56
C LEU A 64 -10.05 1.67 -0.06
N TYR A 65 -9.71 1.21 -1.25
CA TYR A 65 -10.50 0.27 -2.02
C TYR A 65 -9.72 -1.01 -2.27
N PHE A 66 -10.43 -2.14 -2.30
CA PHE A 66 -9.89 -3.45 -2.62
C PHE A 66 -10.82 -4.20 -3.59
N TYR A 67 -10.30 -4.59 -4.75
CA TYR A 67 -11.05 -5.24 -5.83
C TYR A 67 -10.30 -6.45 -6.41
N ILE A 68 -11.04 -7.29 -7.13
CA ILE A 68 -10.43 -8.19 -8.13
C ILE A 68 -9.89 -7.34 -9.28
N TYR A 69 -8.63 -7.58 -9.66
CA TYR A 69 -8.03 -6.99 -10.85
C TYR A 69 -8.21 -7.93 -12.04
N LYS A 70 -8.75 -7.42 -13.16
CA LYS A 70 -9.07 -8.24 -14.34
C LYS A 70 -8.16 -7.97 -15.54
N GLY A 71 -7.06 -7.24 -15.34
CA GLY A 71 -6.11 -6.90 -16.41
C GLY A 71 -6.78 -6.17 -17.56
N VAL A 72 -6.53 -6.62 -18.79
CA VAL A 72 -7.09 -6.05 -20.03
C VAL A 72 -8.56 -6.38 -20.28
N ARG A 73 -9.17 -7.24 -19.44
CA ARG A 73 -10.61 -7.55 -19.50
C ARG A 73 -11.41 -6.40 -18.90
N LYS A 74 -12.74 -6.41 -19.12
CA LYS A 74 -13.66 -5.47 -18.45
C LYS A 74 -13.43 -5.51 -16.93
N ALA A 75 -13.22 -4.33 -16.34
CA ALA A 75 -12.98 -4.15 -14.92
C ALA A 75 -14.10 -4.80 -14.07
N ALA A 76 -13.77 -5.10 -12.81
CA ALA A 76 -14.76 -5.56 -11.86
C ALA A 76 -15.87 -4.49 -11.66
N ASP A 77 -17.04 -4.92 -11.17
CA ASP A 77 -18.11 -3.99 -10.83
C ASP A 77 -17.65 -3.04 -9.72
N LEU A 78 -17.40 -1.77 -10.09
CA LEU A 78 -16.89 -0.77 -9.15
C LEU A 78 -17.87 -0.51 -8.00
N SER A 79 -19.16 -0.80 -8.14
CA SER A 79 -20.12 -0.66 -7.04
C SER A 79 -19.98 -1.74 -5.95
N LYS A 80 -19.23 -2.82 -6.25
CA LYS A 80 -19.06 -4.00 -5.38
C LYS A 80 -17.59 -4.26 -5.06
N PRO A 81 -16.91 -3.37 -4.31
CA PRO A 81 -15.59 -3.68 -3.79
C PRO A 81 -15.62 -4.92 -2.90
N ILE A 82 -14.52 -5.67 -2.89
CA ILE A 82 -14.33 -6.73 -1.89
C ILE A 82 -14.30 -6.08 -0.51
N ASP A 83 -13.50 -5.02 -0.35
CA ASP A 83 -13.47 -4.18 0.86
C ASP A 83 -13.36 -2.69 0.51
N LYS A 84 -13.99 -1.86 1.34
CA LYS A 84 -13.91 -0.40 1.27
C LYS A 84 -13.76 0.15 2.69
N ARG A 85 -12.72 0.95 2.92
CA ARG A 85 -12.48 1.61 4.21
C ARG A 85 -12.49 3.12 4.07
N ILE A 86 -13.02 3.81 5.09
CA ILE A 86 -13.05 5.27 5.19
C ILE A 86 -12.38 5.67 6.50
N TYR A 87 -11.31 6.47 6.39
CA TYR A 87 -10.54 6.92 7.55
C TYR A 87 -10.94 8.34 7.98
N LYS A 88 -11.41 8.49 9.22
CA LYS A 88 -11.97 9.75 9.73
C LYS A 88 -10.92 10.72 10.31
N GLY A 89 -9.77 10.22 10.77
CA GLY A 89 -8.75 11.05 11.45
C GLY A 89 -7.45 11.24 10.67
N THR A 90 -7.01 10.23 9.93
CA THR A 90 -5.75 10.25 9.17
C THR A 90 -5.98 9.70 7.77
N GLN A 91 -5.09 10.00 6.83
CA GLN A 91 -5.25 9.62 5.43
C GLN A 91 -4.17 8.60 5.03
N PRO A 92 -4.52 7.53 4.29
CA PRO A 92 -3.51 6.64 3.71
C PRO A 92 -2.52 7.40 2.83
N THR A 93 -1.26 6.97 2.85
CA THR A 93 -0.16 7.56 2.06
C THR A 93 0.55 6.54 1.17
N CYS A 94 0.58 5.28 1.61
CA CYS A 94 1.24 4.16 0.94
C CYS A 94 0.71 2.84 1.52
N HIS A 95 0.88 1.75 0.79
CA HIS A 95 0.45 0.43 1.24
C HIS A 95 1.21 -0.69 0.50
N ASP A 96 1.28 -1.87 1.11
CA ASP A 96 2.02 -3.01 0.56
C ASP A 96 1.44 -4.35 1.02
N PHE A 97 1.35 -5.31 0.11
CA PHE A 97 0.87 -6.65 0.39
C PHE A 97 2.02 -7.57 0.80
N ASN A 98 1.74 -8.48 1.74
CA ASN A 98 2.65 -9.59 1.99
C ASN A 98 2.39 -10.68 0.95
N HIS A 99 3.22 -10.72 -0.09
CA HIS A 99 3.11 -11.71 -1.16
C HIS A 99 3.38 -13.15 -0.70
N LEU A 100 4.17 -13.34 0.38
CA LEU A 100 4.56 -14.67 0.85
C LEU A 100 3.42 -15.43 1.52
N THR A 101 2.44 -14.73 2.07
CA THR A 101 1.35 -15.32 2.86
C THR A 101 -0.02 -15.09 2.22
N ALA A 102 -0.05 -14.65 0.96
CA ALA A 102 -1.30 -14.35 0.25
C ALA A 102 -1.98 -15.65 -0.20
N THR A 103 -3.25 -15.82 0.18
CA THR A 103 -4.11 -16.93 -0.26
C THR A 103 -5.49 -16.40 -0.64
N ALA A 104 -6.32 -17.23 -1.26
CA ALA A 104 -7.67 -16.84 -1.68
C ALA A 104 -8.56 -16.44 -0.49
N GLU A 105 -8.26 -16.94 0.71
CA GLU A 105 -9.00 -16.72 1.95
C GLU A 105 -8.42 -15.59 2.80
N SER A 106 -7.17 -15.18 2.58
CA SER A 106 -6.49 -14.23 3.47
C SER A 106 -5.37 -13.49 2.76
N VAL A 107 -5.31 -12.17 2.94
CA VAL A 107 -4.17 -11.36 2.52
C VAL A 107 -3.81 -10.37 3.61
N SER A 108 -2.51 -10.19 3.85
CA SER A 108 -2.01 -9.19 4.79
C SER A 108 -1.60 -7.93 4.04
N LEU A 109 -2.24 -6.80 4.34
CA LEU A 109 -1.97 -5.50 3.75
C LEU A 109 -1.52 -4.51 4.83
N LEU A 110 -0.35 -3.92 4.65
CA LEU A 110 0.07 -2.76 5.45
C LEU A 110 -0.41 -1.48 4.79
N VAL A 111 -0.88 -0.54 5.60
CA VAL A 111 -1.30 0.80 5.17
C VAL A 111 -0.57 1.83 6.03
N GLY A 112 0.28 2.65 5.43
CA GLY A 112 0.93 3.79 6.07
C GLY A 112 0.03 5.04 6.02
N PHE A 113 0.15 5.89 7.03
CA PHE A 113 -0.72 7.06 7.20
C PHE A 113 0.04 8.39 7.32
N SER A 114 -0.69 9.48 7.09
CA SER A 114 -0.17 10.85 7.17
C SER A 114 0.30 11.31 8.55
N ALA A 115 -0.09 10.62 9.62
CA ALA A 115 0.27 10.96 11.00
C ALA A 115 1.25 9.96 11.65
N GLY A 116 1.91 9.12 10.84
CA GLY A 116 2.98 8.21 11.28
C GLY A 116 2.53 6.81 11.66
N GLN A 117 1.22 6.56 11.71
CA GLN A 117 0.71 5.22 11.97
C GLN A 117 0.92 4.28 10.78
N VAL A 118 0.98 2.98 11.08
CA VAL A 118 0.85 1.90 10.10
C VAL A 118 -0.24 0.95 10.58
N GLN A 119 -1.17 0.56 9.73
CA GLN A 119 -2.21 -0.42 10.04
C GLN A 119 -1.98 -1.70 9.24
N LEU A 120 -2.07 -2.84 9.91
CA LEU A 120 -2.18 -4.15 9.28
C LEU A 120 -3.66 -4.54 9.17
N ILE A 121 -4.11 -4.83 7.95
CA ILE A 121 -5.48 -5.25 7.68
C ILE A 121 -5.52 -6.53 6.83
N ASP A 122 -6.60 -7.29 6.98
CA ASP A 122 -7.00 -8.32 6.01
C ASP A 122 -8.30 -7.89 5.33
N PRO A 123 -8.26 -7.42 4.07
CA PRO A 123 -9.44 -6.97 3.35
C PRO A 123 -10.31 -8.12 2.81
N ILE A 124 -9.83 -9.37 2.79
CA ILE A 124 -10.66 -10.53 2.43
C ILE A 124 -11.49 -10.94 3.63
N LYS A 125 -10.85 -11.15 4.78
CA LYS A 125 -11.53 -11.58 6.02
C LYS A 125 -12.29 -10.46 6.71
N LYS A 126 -11.83 -9.21 6.58
CA LYS A 126 -12.38 -8.01 7.25
C LYS A 126 -12.34 -8.03 8.78
N GLU A 127 -11.63 -8.98 9.38
CA GLU A 127 -11.55 -9.14 10.85
C GLU A 127 -10.25 -8.61 11.45
N THR A 128 -9.17 -8.56 10.67
CA THR A 128 -7.87 -8.09 11.17
C THR A 128 -7.73 -6.57 11.02
N SER A 129 -7.43 -5.89 12.13
CA SER A 129 -7.04 -4.49 12.17
C SER A 129 -6.10 -4.24 13.34
N LYS A 130 -4.78 -4.38 13.12
CA LYS A 130 -3.76 -4.04 14.10
C LYS A 130 -3.14 -2.71 13.76
N LEU A 131 -3.09 -1.78 14.72
CA LEU A 131 -2.47 -0.48 14.55
C LEU A 131 -1.07 -0.48 15.18
N PHE A 132 -0.11 0.10 14.47
CA PHE A 132 1.26 0.31 14.92
C PHE A 132 1.53 1.80 15.02
N ASN A 133 2.35 2.19 16.01
CA ASN A 133 2.65 3.58 16.32
C ASN A 133 1.37 4.43 16.55
N GLU A 134 0.34 3.85 17.16
CA GLU A 134 -0.95 4.51 17.42
C GLU A 134 -0.79 5.80 18.23
N GLU A 135 0.00 5.72 19.31
CA GLU A 135 0.32 6.84 20.20
C GLU A 135 1.34 7.82 19.62
N ARG A 136 1.86 7.56 18.41
CA ARG A 136 2.83 8.42 17.70
C ARG A 136 4.11 8.69 18.51
N LEU A 137 4.55 7.68 19.28
CA LEU A 137 5.74 7.76 20.13
C LEU A 137 7.03 7.37 19.39
N ILE A 138 6.93 6.70 18.23
CA ILE A 138 8.08 6.30 17.42
C ILE A 138 8.47 7.44 16.47
N ASP A 139 7.53 7.84 15.62
CA ASP A 139 7.67 8.95 14.67
C ASP A 139 6.30 9.61 14.49
N LYS A 140 6.27 10.94 14.47
CA LYS A 140 5.03 11.73 14.35
C LYS A 140 4.77 12.17 12.91
N SER A 141 5.79 12.10 12.06
CA SER A 141 5.76 12.53 10.67
C SER A 141 5.06 11.49 9.79
N ARG A 142 4.68 11.90 8.57
CA ARG A 142 3.96 11.01 7.64
C ARG A 142 4.82 9.82 7.23
N VAL A 143 4.18 8.66 7.10
CA VAL A 143 4.80 7.51 6.44
C VAL A 143 4.83 7.75 4.93
N THR A 144 5.99 7.63 4.30
CA THR A 144 6.18 7.84 2.85
C THR A 144 6.31 6.52 2.09
N CYS A 145 6.77 5.46 2.76
CA CYS A 145 6.86 4.10 2.22
C CYS A 145 6.66 3.06 3.33
N VAL A 146 5.95 1.98 3.01
CA VAL A 146 5.89 0.75 3.81
C VAL A 146 6.17 -0.43 2.89
N LYS A 147 6.98 -1.38 3.36
CA LYS A 147 7.27 -2.60 2.60
C LYS A 147 7.34 -3.83 3.49
N TRP A 148 6.74 -4.92 3.01
CA TRP A 148 7.02 -6.25 3.52
C TRP A 148 8.36 -6.74 3.00
N VAL A 149 9.12 -7.33 3.91
CA VAL A 149 10.34 -8.08 3.63
C VAL A 149 10.15 -9.46 4.30
N PRO A 150 10.81 -10.55 3.83
CA PRO A 150 10.58 -11.89 4.37
C PRO A 150 10.61 -11.99 5.91
N ASP A 151 11.55 -11.29 6.57
CA ASP A 151 11.74 -11.36 8.02
C ASP A 151 11.38 -10.07 8.77
N CYS A 152 10.99 -9.00 8.08
CA CYS A 152 10.72 -7.70 8.70
C CYS A 152 9.70 -6.85 7.93
N ILE A 153 9.36 -5.71 8.53
CA ILE A 153 8.65 -4.61 7.88
C ILE A 153 9.64 -3.44 7.81
N VAL A 154 9.68 -2.74 6.67
CA VAL A 154 10.45 -1.51 6.52
C VAL A 154 9.51 -0.33 6.36
N THR A 155 9.74 0.74 7.11
CA THR A 155 8.98 2.00 7.01
C THR A 155 9.93 3.15 6.72
N ALA A 156 9.55 4.06 5.83
CA ALA A 156 10.23 5.34 5.65
C ALA A 156 9.28 6.48 6.03
N CYS A 157 9.80 7.50 6.72
CA CYS A 157 9.06 8.66 7.19
C CYS A 157 9.57 9.95 6.52
N GLN A 158 8.77 11.02 6.55
CA GLN A 158 9.12 12.29 5.87
C GLN A 158 10.34 12.99 6.47
N GLU A 159 10.63 12.76 7.75
CA GLU A 159 11.84 13.27 8.41
C GLU A 159 13.13 12.59 7.89
N GLY A 160 13.02 11.61 6.99
CA GLY A 160 14.17 10.94 6.37
C GLY A 160 14.61 9.66 7.08
N PHE A 161 13.97 9.29 8.19
CA PHE A 161 14.27 8.03 8.88
C PHE A 161 13.68 6.82 8.16
N ILE A 162 14.49 5.75 8.09
CA ILE A 162 14.09 4.42 7.61
C ILE A 162 14.22 3.44 8.79
N CYS A 163 13.11 2.86 9.21
CA CYS A 163 13.06 1.94 10.36
C CYS A 163 12.77 0.52 9.88
N THR A 164 13.50 -0.44 10.46
CA THR A 164 13.30 -1.87 10.23
C THR A 164 12.69 -2.50 11.47
N TRP A 165 11.58 -3.21 11.30
CA TRP A 165 10.81 -3.86 12.35
C TRP A 165 10.86 -5.37 12.16
N ALA A 166 11.64 -6.07 12.97
CA ALA A 166 11.75 -7.52 12.89
C ALA A 166 10.37 -8.17 13.12
N ARG A 167 10.06 -9.22 12.35
CA ARG A 167 8.89 -10.07 12.66
C ARG A 167 9.08 -10.73 14.04
N PRO A 168 7.99 -11.04 14.76
CA PRO A 168 8.07 -11.78 16.01
C PRO A 168 8.92 -13.05 15.85
N GLY A 169 9.84 -13.29 16.80
CA GLY A 169 10.75 -14.45 16.77
C GLY A 169 11.98 -14.30 15.86
N LYS A 170 12.08 -13.26 15.02
CA LYS A 170 13.25 -13.02 14.14
C LYS A 170 14.30 -12.08 14.73
N GLY A 171 13.95 -11.32 15.78
CA GLY A 171 14.86 -10.38 16.44
C GLY A 171 16.03 -11.04 17.18
N GLY A 172 15.94 -12.33 17.50
CA GLY A 172 17.01 -13.08 18.20
C GLY A 172 18.23 -13.41 17.33
N LEU A 173 18.17 -13.21 16.02
CA LEU A 173 19.32 -13.40 15.12
C LEU A 173 20.31 -12.21 15.15
N LEU A 174 19.97 -11.11 15.82
CA LEU A 174 20.77 -9.88 15.87
C LEU A 174 21.70 -9.77 17.09
N SER A 175 21.68 -10.73 18.03
CA SER A 175 22.48 -10.64 19.25
C SER A 175 23.96 -11.06 19.11
N SER A 176 24.46 -11.31 17.90
CA SER A 176 25.84 -11.80 17.72
C SER A 176 26.79 -10.91 16.92
N GLN A 177 26.40 -9.72 16.45
CA GLN A 177 27.38 -8.78 15.87
C GLN A 177 27.10 -7.31 16.21
N ASN A 178 28.08 -6.73 16.93
CA ASN A 178 28.42 -5.31 17.07
C ASN A 178 27.63 -4.43 18.06
N GLN A 179 28.04 -4.50 19.34
CA GLN A 179 28.35 -3.29 20.10
C GLN A 179 29.53 -2.59 19.40
N ALA A 180 29.24 -1.71 18.43
CA ALA A 180 30.20 -0.72 17.99
C ALA A 180 29.84 0.59 18.71
N ASN A 181 30.72 1.00 19.62
CA ASN A 181 30.69 2.32 20.27
C ASN A 181 30.53 3.42 19.21
N SER A 182 29.44 4.19 19.26
CA SER A 182 29.37 5.47 18.56
C SER A 182 30.28 6.47 19.28
N PRO A 183 31.31 7.04 18.64
CA PRO A 183 31.96 8.21 19.20
C PRO A 183 31.08 9.44 18.96
N SER A 184 30.95 10.27 19.99
CA SER A 184 30.46 11.64 19.89
C SER A 184 31.25 12.37 18.80
N GLY A 185 30.57 13.02 17.86
CA GLY A 185 31.20 13.65 16.69
C GLY A 185 30.45 14.88 16.21
N THR A 186 31.04 16.02 16.54
CA THR A 186 30.65 17.42 16.35
C THR A 186 30.28 17.86 14.93
N VAL A 187 29.41 18.87 14.88
CA VAL A 187 29.03 19.70 13.72
C VAL A 187 30.24 20.45 13.14
N VAL A 188 30.42 20.39 11.82
CA VAL A 188 30.96 21.51 11.01
C VAL A 188 30.11 21.64 9.76
#